data_AF-A0A1Q6EVX3-F1
#
_entry.id   AF-A0A1Q6EVX3-F1
#
_cell.length_a   1.000
_cell.length_b   1.000
_cell.length_c   1.000
_cell.angle_alpha   90.00
_cell.angle_beta   90.00
_cell.angle_gamma   90.00
#
_symmetry.space_group_name_H-M   'P 1'
#
loop_
_entity.id
_entity.type
_entity.pdbx_description
1 polymer ?
#
loop_
_entity_poly.entity_id
_entity_poly.type
_entity_poly.pdbx_seq_one_letter_code
_entity_poly.pdbx_strand_id
1 'polypeptide(L)'
;MRFTVQALEEGPCAAGGPHVLQIKLLGDGSREPSSWKLFADGACVADGSGAFARECFCEGAEVFLDLCRDAVRATELECGPQDRKGVDGRTSHRRF
;
A
#
# COMPACT_ATOMS: atom_id res chain seq x y z
N MET A 1 19.26 4.52 -5.47
CA MET A 1 18.89 3.76 -4.27
C MET A 1 20.07 2.86 -3.91
N ARG A 2 20.52 2.81 -2.66
CA ARG A 2 21.50 1.82 -2.20
C ARG A 2 20.80 0.89 -1.23
N PHE A 3 20.19 -0.17 -1.77
CA PHE A 3 19.62 -1.20 -0.93
C PHE A 3 19.81 -2.57 -1.57
N THR A 4 20.34 -3.50 -0.79
CA THR A 4 20.09 -4.93 -0.97
C THR A 4 19.51 -5.39 0.35
N VAL A 5 18.41 -6.14 0.31
CA VAL A 5 17.86 -6.85 1.48
C VAL A 5 18.97 -7.65 2.17
N GLN A 6 19.91 -8.15 1.37
CA GLN A 6 21.18 -8.73 1.79
C GLN A 6 21.95 -7.91 2.84
N ALA A 7 22.03 -6.58 2.77
CA ALA A 7 22.74 -5.80 3.80
C ALA A 7 22.03 -5.80 5.16
N LEU A 8 20.70 -5.92 5.19
CA LEU A 8 19.94 -6.14 6.42
C LEU A 8 20.04 -7.59 6.90
N GLU A 9 20.09 -8.55 5.97
CA GLU A 9 20.20 -9.98 6.27
C GLU A 9 21.60 -10.37 6.78
N GLU A 10 22.66 -9.85 6.17
CA GLU A 10 24.05 -10.14 6.55
C GLU A 10 24.49 -9.40 7.81
N GLY A 11 23.91 -8.23 8.09
CA GLY A 11 24.24 -7.42 9.26
C GLY A 11 23.34 -7.75 10.46
N PRO A 12 22.24 -7.00 10.67
CA PRO A 12 21.32 -7.23 11.78
C PRO A 12 20.79 -8.67 11.85
N CYS A 13 20.29 -9.25 10.76
CA CYS A 13 19.66 -10.58 10.84
C CYS A 13 20.66 -11.68 11.27
N ALA A 14 21.92 -11.62 10.81
CA ALA A 14 22.96 -12.57 11.17
C ALA A 14 23.41 -12.48 12.64
N ALA A 15 23.23 -11.33 13.30
CA ALA A 15 23.63 -11.14 14.68
C ALA A 15 22.73 -11.87 15.70
N GLY A 16 21.57 -12.41 15.26
CA GLY A 16 20.78 -13.38 16.02
C GLY A 16 20.06 -12.84 17.26
N GLY A 17 19.88 -11.52 17.36
CA GLY A 17 19.21 -10.85 18.48
C GLY A 17 18.11 -9.88 18.02
N PRO A 18 17.27 -9.36 18.94
CA PRO A 18 16.33 -8.31 18.60
C PRO A 18 17.10 -7.02 18.27
N HIS A 19 16.85 -6.48 17.09
CA HIS A 19 17.41 -5.21 16.63
C HIS A 19 16.37 -4.11 16.69
N VAL A 20 16.78 -2.91 17.09
CA VAL A 20 15.92 -1.72 17.03
C VAL A 20 16.07 -1.08 15.66
N LEU A 21 15.01 -1.18 14.85
CA LEU A 21 14.94 -0.52 13.55
C LEU A 21 14.25 0.83 13.67
N GLN A 22 14.88 1.87 13.12
CA GLN A 22 14.31 3.21 13.08
C GLN A 22 14.42 3.80 11.68
N ILE A 23 13.29 4.25 11.13
CA ILE A 23 13.28 5.07 9.92
C ILE A 23 13.25 6.55 10.31
N LYS A 24 14.10 7.35 9.67
CA LYS A 24 14.05 8.81 9.75
C LYS A 24 13.74 9.37 8.38
N LEU A 25 12.68 10.15 8.33
CA LEU A 25 12.30 10.94 7.16
C LEU A 25 13.01 12.29 7.26
N LEU A 26 13.67 12.68 6.18
CA LEU A 26 14.35 13.96 6.04
C LEU A 26 13.53 14.81 5.06
N GLY A 27 13.32 16.07 5.42
CA GLY A 27 12.49 16.99 4.64
C GLY A 27 12.11 18.21 5.47
N ASP A 28 11.30 19.06 4.87
CA ASP A 28 10.74 20.27 5.48
C ASP A 28 9.53 19.99 6.40
N GLY A 29 9.28 18.72 6.74
CA GLY A 29 8.10 18.30 7.50
C GLY A 29 6.83 18.19 6.66
N SER A 30 6.93 18.33 5.34
CA SER A 30 5.82 18.02 4.43
C SER A 30 5.52 16.51 4.40
N ARG A 31 4.35 16.15 3.86
CA ARG A 31 3.92 14.76 3.65
C ARG A 31 4.84 13.99 2.69
N GLU A 32 5.68 14.69 1.94
CA GLU A 32 6.59 14.11 0.97
C GLU A 32 8.02 14.34 1.42
N PRO A 33 8.63 13.38 2.13
CA PRO A 33 10.02 13.52 2.54
C PRO A 33 10.92 13.65 1.32
N SER A 34 11.96 14.48 1.41
CA SER A 34 12.95 14.60 0.33
C SER A 34 13.86 13.37 0.29
N SER A 35 14.15 12.78 1.44
CA SER A 35 14.95 11.57 1.59
C SER A 35 14.61 10.80 2.85
N TRP A 36 15.11 9.58 2.97
CA TRP A 36 14.91 8.73 4.12
C TRP A 36 16.21 8.01 4.50
N LYS A 37 16.33 7.65 5.77
CA LYS A 37 17.41 6.79 6.29
C LYS A 37 16.83 5.73 7.21
N LEU A 38 17.33 4.50 7.07
CA LEU A 38 17.04 3.39 7.97
C LEU A 38 18.24 3.16 8.88
N PHE A 39 17.97 3.05 10.17
CA PHE A 39 18.95 2.75 11.20
C PHE A 39 18.64 1.39 11.84
N ALA A 40 19.69 0.63 12.15
CA ALA A 40 19.64 -0.54 13.02
C ALA A 40 20.56 -0.28 14.21
N ASP A 41 20.01 -0.31 15.43
CA ASP A 41 20.72 -0.03 16.68
C ASP A 41 21.52 1.29 16.65
N GLY A 42 20.98 2.29 15.96
CA GLY A 42 21.61 3.61 15.79
C GLY A 42 22.62 3.70 14.64
N ALA A 43 23.00 2.61 13.99
CA ALA A 43 23.86 2.62 12.79
C ALA A 43 23.00 2.80 11.52
N CYS A 44 23.39 3.73 10.64
CA CYS A 44 22.71 3.93 9.36
C CYS A 44 23.02 2.74 8.43
N VAL A 45 22.01 1.94 8.11
CA VAL A 45 22.13 0.73 7.28
C VAL A 45 21.60 0.94 5.87
N ALA A 46 20.76 1.97 5.66
CA ALA A 46 20.31 2.35 4.33
C ALA A 46 19.86 3.81 4.24
N ASP A 47 19.87 4.32 3.01
CA ASP A 47 19.33 5.62 2.66
C ASP A 47 18.70 5.61 1.27
N GLY A 48 17.85 6.59 1.02
CA GLY A 48 17.26 6.78 -0.29
C GLY A 48 16.58 8.13 -0.47
N SER A 49 16.22 8.39 -1.73
CA SER A 49 15.41 9.54 -2.12
C SER A 49 13.94 9.27 -1.82
N GLY A 50 13.23 10.28 -1.34
CA GLY A 50 11.79 10.20 -1.15
C GLY A 50 11.02 10.19 -2.47
N ALA A 51 11.54 10.83 -3.52
CA ALA A 51 10.94 10.77 -4.86
C ALA A 51 10.91 9.32 -5.38
N PHE A 52 12.02 8.58 -5.20
CA PHE A 52 12.11 7.18 -5.57
C PHE A 52 11.19 6.31 -4.70
N ALA A 53 11.17 6.53 -3.38
CA ALA A 53 10.28 5.78 -2.49
C ALA A 53 8.79 5.97 -2.86
N ARG A 54 8.43 7.19 -3.25
CA ARG A 54 7.07 7.51 -3.73
C ARG A 54 6.75 6.81 -5.04
N GLU A 55 7.67 6.80 -6.00
CA GLU A 55 7.50 6.08 -7.27
C GLU A 55 7.21 4.59 -7.02
N CYS A 56 8.02 3.91 -6.21
CA CYS A 56 7.79 2.51 -5.84
C CYS A 56 6.46 2.30 -5.11
N PHE A 57 6.07 3.24 -4.24
CA PHE A 57 4.78 3.14 -3.55
C PHE A 57 3.61 3.25 -4.54
N CYS A 58 3.65 4.21 -5.47
CA CYS A 58 2.60 4.38 -6.46
C CYS A 58 2.49 3.15 -7.38
N GLU A 59 3.62 2.62 -7.85
CA GLU A 59 3.64 1.38 -8.65
C GLU A 59 3.00 0.21 -7.89
N GLY A 60 3.39 -0.01 -6.64
CA GLY A 60 2.79 -1.06 -5.80
C GLY A 60 1.31 -0.83 -5.50
N ALA A 61 0.90 0.42 -5.30
CA ALA A 61 -0.50 0.78 -5.06
C ALA A 61 -1.37 0.52 -6.29
N GLU A 62 -0.87 0.80 -7.50
CA GLU A 62 -1.57 0.47 -8.75
C GLU A 62 -1.78 -1.04 -8.88
N VAL A 63 -0.73 -1.85 -8.66
CA VAL A 63 -0.82 -3.32 -8.68
C VAL A 63 -1.84 -3.82 -7.64
N PHE A 64 -1.83 -3.26 -6.43
CA PHE A 64 -2.78 -3.63 -5.39
C PHE A 64 -4.23 -3.26 -5.75
N LEU A 65 -4.44 -2.09 -6.36
CA LEU A 65 -5.75 -1.66 -6.82
C LEU A 65 -6.29 -2.57 -7.92
N ASP A 66 -5.45 -3.01 -8.85
CA ASP A 66 -5.83 -3.95 -9.89
C ASP A 66 -6.22 -5.31 -9.29
N LEU A 67 -5.46 -5.81 -8.31
CA LEU A 67 -5.83 -7.02 -7.57
C LEU A 67 -7.20 -6.87 -6.87
N CYS A 68 -7.45 -5.72 -6.26
CA CYS A 68 -8.74 -5.44 -5.62
C CYS A 68 -9.89 -5.41 -6.63
N ARG A 69 -9.67 -4.80 -7.81
CA ARG A 69 -10.67 -4.79 -8.89
C ARG A 69 -10.95 -6.20 -9.41
N ASP A 70 -9.92 -7.01 -9.57
CA ASP A 70 -10.06 -8.38 -10.03
C ASP A 70 -10.80 -9.24 -9.00
N ALA A 71 -10.52 -9.07 -7.71
CA ALA A 71 -11.26 -9.72 -6.63
C ALA A 71 -12.75 -9.32 -6.64
N VAL A 72 -13.06 -8.03 -6.79
CA VAL A 72 -14.46 -7.57 -6.90
C VAL A 72 -15.15 -8.17 -8.13
N ARG A 73 -14.51 -8.12 -9.31
CA ARG A 73 -15.07 -8.71 -10.54
C ARG A 73 -15.30 -10.21 -10.39
N ALA A 74 -14.38 -10.93 -9.75
CA ALA A 74 -14.56 -12.36 -9.49
C ALA A 74 -15.82 -12.61 -8.64
N THR A 75 -16.06 -11.81 -7.60
CA THR A 75 -17.29 -11.94 -6.78
C THR A 75 -18.56 -11.55 -7.54
N GLU A 76 -18.49 -10.58 -8.46
CA GLU A 76 -19.60 -10.22 -9.35
C GLU A 76 -19.91 -11.33 -10.37
N LEU A 77 -18.89 -12.07 -10.82
CA LEU A 77 -19.05 -13.22 -11.73
C LEU A 77 -19.57 -14.47 -11.01
N GLU A 78 -19.18 -14.69 -9.75
CA GLU A 78 -19.72 -15.75 -8.89
C GLU A 78 -21.19 -15.50 -8.52
N CYS A 79 -21.60 -14.24 -8.46
CA CYS A 79 -22.99 -13.83 -8.34
C CYS A 79 -23.60 -13.63 -9.73
N GLY A 80 -23.77 -14.72 -10.49
CA GLY A 80 -24.40 -14.73 -11.82
C GLY A 80 -25.71 -13.91 -11.86
N PRO A 81 -26.14 -13.43 -13.06
CA PRO A 81 -27.09 -12.33 -13.20
C PRO A 81 -28.33 -12.56 -12.36
N GLN A 82 -28.41 -11.88 -11.21
CA GLN A 82 -29.66 -11.78 -10.49
C GLN A 82 -30.57 -10.92 -11.37
N ASP A 83 -31.45 -11.64 -12.07
CA ASP A 83 -32.60 -11.15 -12.80
C ASP A 83 -33.21 -9.98 -12.02
N ARG A 84 -32.84 -8.76 -12.40
CA ARG A 84 -33.47 -7.53 -11.90
C ARG A 84 -34.88 -7.50 -12.50
N LYS A 85 -35.77 -8.35 -12.00
CA LYS A 85 -37.19 -8.22 -12.27
C LYS A 85 -37.62 -6.88 -11.69
N GLY A 86 -37.90 -5.95 -12.60
CA GLY A 86 -38.49 -4.67 -12.27
C GLY A 86 -39.74 -4.88 -11.43
N VAL A 87 -39.76 -4.27 -10.25
CA VAL A 87 -41.01 -3.96 -9.58
C VAL A 87 -41.55 -2.70 -10.26
N ASP A 88 -42.41 -2.90 -11.26
CA ASP A 88 -43.31 -1.87 -11.76
C ASP A 88 -44.36 -1.62 -10.67
N GLY A 89 -44.11 -0.61 -9.85
CA GLY A 89 -45.02 -0.14 -8.81
C GLY A 89 -45.87 1.03 -9.29
N ARG A 90 -46.65 0.83 -10.35
CA ARG A 90 -47.64 1.81 -10.78
C ARG A 90 -48.82 1.85 -9.78
N THR A 91 -49.18 3.06 -9.37
CA THR A 91 -50.51 3.51 -8.87
C THR A 91 -50.78 3.44 -7.37
N SER A 92 -50.76 4.61 -6.72
CA SER A 92 -51.94 5.13 -6.01
C SER A 92 -51.75 6.60 -5.65
N HIS A 93 -52.26 7.46 -6.53
CA HIS A 93 -52.62 8.83 -6.20
C HIS A 93 -53.88 8.74 -5.32
N ARG A 94 -53.77 8.97 -4.01
CA ARG A 94 -54.94 9.24 -3.17
C ARG A 94 -54.73 10.59 -2.49
N ARG A 95 -55.40 11.60 -3.04
CA ARG A 95 -55.61 12.91 -2.41
C ARG A 95 -56.46 12.73 -1.15
N PHE A 96 -56.04 13.33 -0.06
CA PHE A 96 -56.91 14.03 0.88
C PHE A 96 -56.25 15.36 1.21
#